data_AF-Q1CQT5-F1
#
_entry.id   AF-Q1CQT5-F1
#
_cell.length_a   1.000
_cell.length_b   1.000
_cell.length_c   1.000
_cell.angle_alpha   90.00
_cell.angle_beta   90.00
_cell.angle_gamma   90.00
#
_symmetry.space_group_name_H-M   'P 1'
#
loop_
_entity.id
_entity.type
_entity.pdbx_description
1 polymer ?
#
loop_
_entity_poly.entity_id
_entity_poly.type
_entity_poly.pdbx_seq_one_letter_code
_entity_poly.pdbx_strand_id
1 'polypeptide(L)' 'MTKQHRETLIWYRASHQERERLLDFGLVDKARYVTLLRQLRKKYAI' A
#
# COMPACT_ATOMS: atom_id res chain seq x y z
N MET A 1 -3.30 16.67 -0.60
CA MET A 1 -3.76 15.26 -0.65
C MET A 1 -3.76 14.68 0.76
N THR A 2 -4.91 14.19 1.22
CA THR A 2 -5.05 13.48 2.51
C THR A 2 -4.38 12.10 2.43
N LYS A 3 -3.96 11.54 3.58
CA LYS A 3 -3.32 10.21 3.66
C LYS A 3 -4.15 9.13 2.97
N GLN A 4 -5.46 9.13 3.21
CA GLN A 4 -6.42 8.20 2.58
C GLN A 4 -6.40 8.29 1.06
N HIS A 5 -6.30 9.49 0.49
CA HIS A 5 -6.32 9.65 -0.98
C HIS A 5 -5.07 9.01 -1.63
N ARG A 6 -3.91 9.08 -0.96
CA ARG A 6 -2.69 8.42 -1.44
C ARG A 6 -2.78 6.91 -1.32
N GLU A 7 -3.35 6.39 -0.23
CA GLU A 7 -3.59 4.96 -0.06
C GLU A 7 -4.57 4.43 -1.11
N THR A 8 -5.65 5.17 -1.42
CA THR A 8 -6.58 4.80 -2.49
C THR A 8 -5.91 4.79 -3.87
N LEU A 9 -5.04 5.76 -4.17
CA LEU A 9 -4.28 5.77 -5.43
C LEU A 9 -3.29 4.60 -5.53
N ILE A 10 -2.60 4.30 -4.43
CA ILE A 10 -1.72 3.13 -4.33
C ILE A 10 -2.54 1.85 -4.50
N TRP A 11 -3.70 1.75 -3.86
CA TRP A 11 -4.60 0.61 -3.98
C TRP A 11 -5.07 0.42 -5.41
N TYR A 12 -5.49 1.50 -6.08
CA TYR A 12 -6.00 1.43 -7.46
C TYR A 12 -4.92 0.99 -8.45
N ARG A 13 -3.67 1.44 -8.26
CA ARG A 13 -2.53 1.06 -9.12
C ARG A 13 -1.87 -0.27 -8.75
N ALA A 14 -1.99 -0.72 -7.50
CA ALA A 14 -1.41 -1.97 -7.03
C ALA A 14 -1.99 -3.17 -7.79
N SER A 15 -1.13 -4.11 -8.15
CA SER A 15 -1.54 -5.39 -8.74
C SER A 15 -2.31 -6.24 -7.72
N HIS A 16 -3.06 -7.25 -8.20
CA HIS A 16 -3.84 -8.16 -7.34
C HIS A 16 -2.99 -8.73 -6.19
N GLN A 17 -1.80 -9.23 -6.51
CA GLN A 17 -0.86 -9.79 -5.54
C GLN A 17 -0.33 -8.76 -4.52
N GLU A 18 -0.21 -7.48 -4.90
CA GLU A 18 0.22 -6.41 -3.99
C GLU A 18 -0.91 -5.99 -3.05
N ARG A 19 -2.16 -6.02 -3.51
CA ARG A 19 -3.35 -5.81 -2.67
C ARG A 19 -3.49 -6.93 -1.64
N GLU A 20 -3.31 -8.18 -2.05
CA GLU A 20 -3.32 -9.32 -1.13
C GLU A 20 -2.26 -9.18 -0.04
N ARG A 21 -1.03 -8.77 -0.40
CA ARG A 21 0.03 -8.50 0.59
C ARG A 21 -0.29 -7.31 1.49
N LEU A 22 -0.94 -6.26 0.98
CA LEU A 22 -1.38 -5.13 1.82
C LEU A 22 -2.44 -5.57 2.84
N LEU A 23 -3.36 -6.45 2.47
CA LEU A 23 -4.38 -7.00 3.37
C LEU A 23 -3.75 -7.95 4.40
N ASP A 24 -2.86 -8.84 3.96
CA ASP A 24 -2.13 -9.78 4.81
C ASP A 24 -1.30 -9.04 5.87
N PHE A 25 -0.48 -8.07 5.46
CA PHE A 25 0.29 -7.27 6.40
C PHE A 25 -0.56 -6.32 7.25
N GLY A 26 -1.68 -5.81 6.73
CA GLY A 26 -2.60 -4.98 7.51
C GLY A 26 -3.21 -5.72 8.71
N LEU A 27 -3.36 -7.05 8.60
CA LEU A 27 -3.88 -7.93 9.64
C LEU A 27 -2.78 -8.47 10.57
N VAL A 28 -1.58 -8.73 10.04
CA VAL A 28 -0.51 -9.42 10.78
C VAL A 28 0.52 -8.45 11.37
N ASP A 29 0.95 -7.43 10.63
CA ASP A 29 2.07 -6.58 11.02
C ASP A 29 2.02 -5.17 10.42
N LYS A 30 1.69 -4.19 11.29
CA LYS A 30 1.57 -2.78 10.92
C LYS A 30 2.87 -2.16 10.40
N ALA A 31 4.04 -2.62 10.86
CA ALA A 31 5.32 -2.08 10.41
C ALA A 31 5.64 -2.54 8.98
N ARG A 32 5.34 -3.80 8.66
CA ARG A 32 5.43 -4.32 7.29
C ARG A 32 4.44 -3.66 6.35
N TYR A 33 3.20 -3.42 6.81
CA TYR A 33 2.18 -2.69 6.05
C TYR A 33 2.68 -1.29 5.63
N VAL A 34 3.20 -0.50 6.58
CA VAL A 34 3.73 0.85 6.31
C VAL A 34 4.95 0.82 5.39
N THR A 35 5.81 -0.20 5.53
CA THR A 35 6.98 -0.38 4.66
C THR A 35 6.57 -0.71 3.23
N LEU A 36 5.61 -1.62 3.05
CA LEU A 36 5.06 -1.98 1.74
C LEU A 36 4.37 -0.76 1.09
N LEU A 37 3.58 0.00 1.85
CA LEU A 37 2.99 1.26 1.38
C LEU A 37 4.05 2.24 0.88
N ARG A 38 5.17 2.40 1.59
CA ARG A 38 6.29 3.26 1.14
C ARG A 38 6.94 2.75 -0.15
N GLN A 39 7.10 1.43 -0.29
CA GLN A 39 7.65 0.83 -1.50
C GLN A 39 6.74 1.04 -2.70
N LEU A 40 5.44 0.76 -2.55
CA LEU A 40 4.45 0.97 -3.59
C LEU A 40 4.34 2.44 -3.96
N ARG A 41 4.38 3.33 -2.96
CA ARG A 41 4.40 4.77 -3.19
C ARG A 41 5.59 5.22 -4.04
N LYS A 42 6.79 4.69 -3.79
CA LYS A 42 7.97 4.93 -4.65
C LYS A 42 7.80 4.34 -6.04
N LYS A 43 7.31 3.11 -6.14
CA LYS A 43 7.09 2.38 -7.41
C LYS A 43 6.14 3.14 -8.34
N TYR A 44 5.09 3.74 -7.79
CA TYR A 44 4.08 4.47 -8.55
C TYR A 44 4.26 6.00 -8.55
N ALA A 45 5.32 6.51 -7.91
CA ALA A 45 5.62 7.94 -7.79
C ALA A 45 4.44 8.80 -7.28
N ILE A 46 3.81 8.37 -6.17
CA ILE A 46 2.63 9.02 -5.52
C ILE A 46 3.03 9.86 -4.28
#